data_AF-A0A7X8QUU3-F1
#
_entry.id   AF-A0A7X8QUU3-F1
#
_cell.length_a   1.000
_cell.length_b   1.000
_cell.length_c   1.000
_cell.angle_alpha   90.00
_cell.angle_beta   90.00
_cell.angle_gamma   90.00
#
_symmetry.space_group_name_H-M   'P 1'
#
loop_
_entity.id
_entity.type
_entity.pdbx_description
1 polymer ?
#
loop_
_entity_poly.entity_id
_entity_poly.type
_entity_poly.pdbx_seq_one_letter_code
_entity_poly.pdbx_strand_id
1 'polypeptide(L)'
;MRGKLDVKRTDHATSRFSQRAIWNKPYYLLQQYTPPRIQHGRLIYLGQDKYINFLQEHNLINSQQADKLRGLALICTLGGKIITAYYPDQKRWKILMRCPVCRALKPASNE
;
A
#
# COMPACT_ATOMS: atom_id res chain seq x y z
N MET A 1 -23.21 -2.99 -8.03
CA MET A 1 -23.01 -1.73 -7.28
C MET A 1 -21.58 -1.70 -6.75
N ARG A 2 -20.72 -0.79 -7.22
CA ARG A 2 -19.34 -0.63 -6.70
C ARG A 2 -19.43 0.05 -5.34
N GLY A 3 -19.39 -0.72 -4.26
CA GLY A 3 -19.33 -0.19 -2.90
C GLY A 3 -18.22 0.84 -2.78
N LYS A 4 -18.51 1.99 -2.14
CA LYS A 4 -17.47 2.92 -1.68
C LYS A 4 -16.46 2.10 -0.89
N LEU A 5 -15.27 1.95 -1.43
CA LEU A 5 -14.13 1.37 -0.71
C LEU A 5 -13.79 2.30 0.44
N ASP A 6 -14.40 2.05 1.59
CA ASP A 6 -14.24 2.88 2.78
C ASP A 6 -12.90 2.52 3.45
N VAL A 7 -11.82 3.06 2.88
CA VAL A 7 -10.48 2.81 3.41
C VAL A 7 -10.31 3.63 4.68
N LYS A 8 -10.34 2.95 5.82
CA LYS A 8 -10.10 3.56 7.13
C LYS A 8 -8.67 4.10 7.19
N ARG A 9 -8.55 5.42 7.32
CA ARG A 9 -7.29 6.17 7.42
C ARG A 9 -7.28 7.02 8.68
N THR A 10 -6.09 7.30 9.22
CA THR A 10 -5.91 8.35 10.23
C THR A 10 -5.76 9.72 9.55
N ASP A 11 -5.96 10.80 10.28
CA ASP A 11 -5.75 12.17 9.77
C ASP A 11 -4.29 12.38 9.33
N HIS A 12 -3.35 11.76 10.04
CA HIS A 12 -1.95 11.77 9.66
C HIS A 12 -1.72 11.11 8.29
N ALA A 13 -2.34 9.95 8.02
CA ALA A 13 -2.27 9.33 6.71
C ALA A 13 -2.91 10.21 5.62
N THR A 14 -4.06 10.83 5.91
CA THR A 14 -4.73 11.75 4.99
C THR A 14 -3.81 12.91 4.59
N SER A 15 -3.17 13.57 5.56
CA SER A 15 -2.23 14.66 5.31
C SER A 15 -1.05 14.21 4.42
N ARG A 16 -0.47 13.04 4.69
CA ARG A 16 0.61 12.47 3.86
C ARG A 16 0.20 12.20 2.42
N PHE A 17 -1.01 11.68 2.21
CA PHE A 17 -1.52 11.43 0.86
C PHE A 17 -1.80 12.73 0.09
N SER A 18 -2.37 13.73 0.77
CA SER A 18 -2.63 15.05 0.17
C SER A 18 -1.34 15.72 -0.30
N GLN A 19 -0.27 15.67 0.50
CA GLN A 19 1.04 16.22 0.13
C GLN A 19 1.63 15.62 -1.16
N ARG A 20 1.18 14.42 -1.55
CA ARG A 20 1.69 13.68 -2.72
C ARG A 20 0.64 13.53 -3.82
N ALA A 21 -0.52 14.16 -3.66
CA ALA A 21 -1.67 14.03 -4.55
C ALA A 21 -1.99 12.56 -4.89
N ILE A 22 -1.93 11.68 -3.88
CA ILE A 22 -2.28 10.26 -3.99
C ILE A 22 -3.74 10.11 -3.57
N TRP A 23 -4.60 9.76 -4.53
CA TRP A 23 -6.04 9.59 -4.31
C TRP A 23 -6.39 8.16 -3.89
N ASN A 24 -7.68 7.91 -3.63
CA ASN A 24 -8.11 6.72 -2.89
C ASN A 24 -7.83 5.37 -3.56
N LYS A 25 -7.88 5.32 -4.89
CA LYS A 25 -7.77 4.08 -5.66
C LYS A 25 -6.33 3.49 -5.67
N PRO A 26 -5.27 4.26 -5.95
CA PRO A 26 -3.89 3.74 -5.99
C PRO A 26 -3.41 2.96 -4.76
N TYR A 27 -3.56 3.48 -3.54
CA TYR A 27 -3.04 2.78 -2.35
C TYR A 27 -3.91 1.57 -1.96
N TYR A 28 -5.20 1.56 -2.32
CA TYR A 28 -6.05 0.38 -2.12
C TYR A 28 -5.57 -0.78 -3.00
N LEU A 29 -5.28 -0.50 -4.28
CA LEU A 29 -4.69 -1.48 -5.18
C LEU A 29 -3.34 -1.96 -4.66
N LEU A 30 -2.53 -1.07 -4.08
CA LEU A 30 -1.29 -1.47 -3.43
C LEU A 30 -1.55 -2.47 -2.29
N GLN A 31 -2.52 -2.21 -1.41
CA GLN A 31 -2.88 -3.13 -0.31
C GLN A 31 -3.41 -4.48 -0.82
N GLN A 32 -4.17 -4.49 -1.91
CA GLN A 32 -4.81 -5.68 -2.44
C GLN A 32 -3.83 -6.59 -3.20
N TYR A 33 -2.91 -6.00 -3.97
CA TYR A 33 -2.03 -6.76 -4.88
C TYR A 33 -0.61 -6.94 -4.35
N THR A 34 -0.25 -6.27 -3.26
CA THR A 34 1.06 -6.44 -2.61
C THR A 34 0.89 -7.30 -1.37
N PRO A 35 1.68 -8.38 -1.21
CA PRO A 35 1.66 -9.15 0.01
C PRO A 35 2.21 -8.30 1.17
N PRO A 36 1.47 -8.17 2.28
CA PRO A 36 1.91 -7.37 3.41
C PRO A 36 3.13 -7.98 4.07
N ARG A 37 4.00 -7.13 4.59
CA ARG A 37 5.09 -7.50 5.50
C ARG A 37 4.74 -7.11 6.92
N ILE A 38 5.31 -7.80 7.91
CA ILE A 38 5.05 -7.49 9.33
C ILE A 38 6.30 -6.91 10.00
N GLN A 39 6.10 -5.82 10.74
CA GLN A 39 7.14 -5.18 11.55
C GLN A 39 6.49 -4.55 12.80
N HIS A 40 6.96 -4.90 13.99
CA HIS A 40 6.47 -4.35 15.28
C HIS A 40 4.93 -4.31 15.39
N GLY A 41 4.23 -5.38 14.99
CA GLY A 41 2.76 -5.45 15.04
C GLY A 41 2.03 -4.58 14.02
N ARG A 42 2.73 -4.09 12.99
CA ARG A 42 2.16 -3.32 11.86
C ARG A 42 2.29 -4.09 10.55
N LEU A 43 1.32 -3.89 9.67
CA LEU A 43 1.39 -4.36 8.29
C LEU A 43 2.02 -3.29 7.41
N ILE A 44 2.89 -3.71 6.51
CA ILE A 44 3.65 -2.84 5.62
C ILE A 44 3.46 -3.31 4.19
N TYR A 45 2.90 -2.43 3.36
CA TYR A 45 2.79 -2.66 1.92
C TYR A 45 3.80 -1.79 1.20
N LEU A 46 4.57 -2.39 0.30
CA LEU A 46 5.67 -1.74 -0.40
C LEU A 46 5.35 -1.64 -1.89
N GLY A 47 5.41 -0.43 -2.44
CA GLY A 47 5.28 -0.18 -3.88
C GLY A 47 6.53 -0.63 -4.65
N GLN A 48 6.69 -1.94 -4.79
CA GLN A 48 7.78 -2.56 -5.54
C GLN A 48 7.43 -2.59 -7.03
N ASP A 49 8.43 -2.41 -7.90
CA ASP A 49 8.23 -2.36 -9.35
C ASP A 49 7.45 -3.56 -9.89
N LYS A 50 7.73 -4.78 -9.41
CA LYS A 50 7.00 -5.97 -9.87
C LYS A 50 5.47 -5.91 -9.65
N TYR A 51 5.01 -5.27 -8.58
CA TYR A 51 3.58 -5.12 -8.31
C TYR A 51 3.01 -3.92 -9.06
N ILE A 52 3.77 -2.83 -9.14
CA ILE A 52 3.31 -1.63 -9.84
C ILE A 52 3.23 -1.86 -11.35
N ASN A 53 4.22 -2.53 -11.93
CA ASN A 53 4.23 -2.89 -13.35
C ASN A 53 3.04 -3.80 -13.68
N PHE A 54 2.75 -4.81 -12.85
CA PHE A 54 1.53 -5.61 -12.98
C PHE A 54 0.26 -4.74 -12.98
N LEU A 55 0.14 -3.80 -12.05
CA LEU A 55 -1.03 -2.89 -12.01
C LEU A 55 -1.13 -2.01 -13.27
N GLN A 56 0.00 -1.60 -13.85
CA GLN A 56 0.03 -0.82 -15.09
C GLN A 56 -0.31 -1.66 -16.33
N GLU A 57 0.30 -2.84 -16.46
CA GLU A 57 0.07 -3.78 -17.58
C GLU A 57 -1.41 -4.21 -17.66
N HIS A 58 -2.06 -4.36 -16.51
CA HIS A 58 -3.49 -4.66 -16.42
C HIS A 58 -4.40 -3.42 -16.41
N ASN A 59 -3.89 -2.22 -16.72
CA ASN A 59 -4.63 -0.96 -16.78
C ASN A 59 -5.40 -0.61 -15.49
N LEU A 60 -4.96 -1.09 -14.33
CA LEU A 60 -5.58 -0.80 -13.04
C LEU A 60 -5.21 0.61 -12.55
N ILE A 61 -4.01 1.07 -12.91
CA ILE A 61 -3.47 2.41 -12.67
C ILE A 61 -2.83 2.97 -13.95
N ASN A 62 -2.75 4.30 -14.05
CA ASN A 62 -2.00 4.98 -15.12
C ASN A 62 -0.54 5.26 -14.73
N SER A 63 0.27 5.78 -15.65
CA SER A 63 1.69 6.09 -15.41
C SER A 63 1.92 7.06 -14.26
N GLN A 64 1.13 8.13 -14.17
CA GLN A 64 1.25 9.11 -13.08
C GLN A 64 0.97 8.50 -11.70
N GLN A 65 0.03 7.55 -11.62
CA GLN A 65 -0.28 6.81 -10.40
C GLN A 65 0.84 5.83 -10.07
N ALA A 66 1.41 5.16 -11.07
CA ALA A 66 2.52 4.23 -10.88
C ALA A 66 3.75 4.93 -10.29
N ASP A 67 4.14 6.09 -10.82
CA ASP A 67 5.28 6.85 -10.33
C ASP A 67 5.10 7.27 -8.86
N LYS A 68 3.86 7.59 -8.47
CA LYS A 68 3.53 7.89 -7.07
C LYS A 68 3.59 6.66 -6.17
N LEU A 69 3.30 5.47 -6.67
CA LEU A 69 3.31 4.25 -5.87
C LEU A 69 4.70 3.63 -5.75
N ARG A 70 5.56 3.80 -6.77
CA ARG A 70 6.94 3.27 -6.74
C ARG A 70 7.71 3.81 -5.53
N GLY A 71 8.28 2.89 -4.76
CA GLY A 71 9.04 3.22 -3.55
C GLY A 71 8.20 3.68 -2.36
N LEU A 72 6.86 3.70 -2.46
CA LEU A 72 6.00 4.08 -1.34
C LEU A 72 5.95 2.94 -0.30
N ALA A 73 6.13 3.27 0.98
CA ALA A 73 5.83 2.40 2.10
C ALA A 73 4.52 2.82 2.76
N LEU A 74 3.56 1.91 2.81
CA LEU A 74 2.26 2.09 3.44
C LEU A 74 2.22 1.32 4.76
N ILE A 75 1.98 2.02 5.88
CA ILE A 75 1.95 1.42 7.21
C ILE A 75 0.51 1.32 7.70
N CYS A 76 0.10 0.12 8.09
CA CYS A 76 -1.25 -0.18 8.52
C CYS A 76 -1.29 -0.89 9.87
N THR A 77 -2.44 -0.80 10.55
CA THR A 77 -2.78 -1.69 11.66
C THR A 77 -3.01 -3.10 11.14
N LEU A 78 -3.04 -4.10 12.04
CA LEU A 78 -3.42 -5.47 11.69
C LEU A 78 -4.85 -5.57 11.12
N GLY A 79 -5.75 -4.67 11.53
CA GLY A 79 -7.10 -4.54 10.99
C GLY A 79 -7.20 -3.75 9.68
N GLY A 80 -6.09 -3.50 8.99
CA GLY A 80 -6.07 -2.85 7.67
C GLY A 80 -6.22 -1.32 7.66
N LYS A 81 -6.35 -0.67 8.82
CA LYS A 81 -6.42 0.80 8.92
C LYS A 81 -5.06 1.40 8.59
N ILE A 82 -5.00 2.32 7.63
CA ILE A 82 -3.75 2.99 7.25
C ILE A 82 -3.42 4.06 8.30
N ILE A 83 -2.20 4.01 8.82
CA ILE A 83 -1.69 4.89 9.86
C ILE A 83 -0.83 6.00 9.25
N THR A 84 0.01 5.65 8.27
CA THR A 84 0.88 6.60 7.58
C THR A 84 1.36 6.03 6.24
N ALA A 85 1.89 6.90 5.39
CA ALA A 85 2.55 6.55 4.14
C ALA A 85 3.76 7.47 3.95
N TYR A 86 4.88 6.92 3.47
CA TYR A 86 6.09 7.71 3.20
C TYR A 86 7.02 7.01 2.20
N TYR A 87 7.94 7.77 1.62
CA TYR A 87 9.03 7.24 0.79
C TYR A 87 10.27 7.07 1.68
N PRO A 88 10.62 5.84 2.09
CA PRO A 88 11.82 5.59 2.87
C PRO A 88 13.08 5.89 2.05
N ASP A 89 14.14 6.29 2.74
CA ASP A 89 15.49 6.29 2.17
C ASP A 89 15.94 4.85 1.83
N GLN A 90 17.05 4.73 1.12
CA GLN A 90 17.59 3.44 0.67
C GLN A 90 17.88 2.47 1.83
N LYS A 91 18.34 2.96 2.99
CA LYS A 91 18.66 2.13 4.16
C LYS A 91 17.37 1.56 4.76
N ARG A 92 16.37 2.41 4.97
CA ARG A 92 15.05 2.01 5.47
C ARG A 92 14.33 1.09 4.50
N TRP A 93 14.39 1.36 3.20
CA TRP A 93 13.80 0.47 2.19
C TRP A 93 14.40 -0.94 2.28
N LYS A 94 15.73 -1.07 2.36
CA LYS A 94 16.40 -2.36 2.55
C LYS A 94 15.93 -3.10 3.81
N ILE A 95 15.72 -2.38 4.91
CA ILE A 95 15.19 -2.96 6.16
C ILE A 95 13.77 -3.49 5.94
N LEU A 96 12.89 -2.68 5.35
CA LEU A 96 11.50 -3.05 5.07
C LEU A 96 11.41 -4.24 4.11
N MET A 97 12.29 -4.31 3.11
CA MET A 97 12.40 -5.43 2.16
C MET A 97 12.82 -6.74 2.82
N ARG A 98 13.50 -6.69 3.97
CA ARG A 98 13.90 -7.87 4.76
C ARG A 98 12.84 -8.29 5.77
N CYS A 99 11.84 -7.46 6.06
CA CYS A 99 10.75 -7.84 6.94
C CYS A 99 9.99 -9.07 6.39
N PRO A 100 9.62 -10.02 7.24
CA PRO A 100 8.93 -11.23 6.80
C PRO A 100 7.59 -10.89 6.17
N VAL A 101 7.25 -11.61 5.09
CA VAL A 101 5.96 -11.52 4.43
C VAL A 101 4.92 -12.22 5.29
N CYS A 102 3.83 -11.52 5.61
CA CYS A 102 2.70 -12.09 6.31
C CYS A 102 1.86 -12.90 5.32
N ARG A 103 1.93 -14.23 5.40
CA ARG A 103 1.15 -15.14 4.54
C ARG A 103 -0.31 -15.32 5.02
N ALA A 104 -0.66 -14.79 6.18
CA ALA A 104 -1.91 -15.10 6.89
C ALA A 104 -3.10 -14.21 6.52
N LEU A 105 -2.93 -13.19 5.67
CA LEU A 105 -4.03 -12.33 5.21
C LEU A 105 -4.47 -12.77 3.82
N LYS A 106 -5.13 -13.94 3.73
CA LYS A 106 -5.96 -14.20 2.55
C LYS A 106 -7.03 -13.10 2.53
N PRO A 107 -7.30 -12.43 1.40
CA PRO A 107 -8.52 -11.66 1.30
C PRO A 107 -9.66 -12.60 1.66
N ALA A 108 -10.59 -12.16 2.50
CA ALA A 108 -11.84 -12.88 2.69
C ALA A 108 -12.42 -13.09 1.30
N SER A 109 -12.43 -14.34 0.84
CA SER A 109 -13.23 -14.75 -0.30
C SER A 109 -14.65 -14.32 0.08
N ASN A 110 -15.24 -13.40 -0.67
CA ASN A 110 -16.69 -13.22 -0.61
C ASN A 110 -17.27 -14.49 -1.22
N GLU A 111 -17.51 -15.50 -0.39
CA GLU A 111 -18.58 -16.49 -0.62
C GLU A 111 -19.93 -15.84 -0.34
#